data_AF-A0A4P6P9A2-F1
#
_entry.id   AF-A0A4P6P9A2-F1
#
_cell.length_a   1.000
_cell.length_b   1.000
_cell.length_c   1.000
_cell.angle_alpha   90.00
_cell.angle_beta   90.00
_cell.angle_gamma   90.00
#
_symmetry.space_group_name_H-M   'P 1'
#
loop_
_entity.id
_entity.type
_entity.pdbx_description
1 polymer ?
#
loop_
_entity_poly.entity_id
_entity_poly.type
_entity_poly.pdbx_seq_one_letter_code
_entity_poly.pdbx_strand_id
1 'polypeptide(L)'
;MPPRSSRNGFTLLELMVSLVILTLVVLMISRIFTTSTSAVTRGSHDALLDEAARFVLDNLQTDISQALIRTNVPFRVDSVSVGDALYFISTATRRQLLGMPRDLAPVQIRSRQSLDLVSALNRRVVFEYIANSQVGTQAARKNLIRQSDYYDGTKPDFQSDREYTEELEDADGLTAQAVLTFMNFRINGNQSNSAPPRFVDIIIGLCSANDMRQAMRIYKTRGDDEAEYFLAIHERVYTRRIHIPNLGTSLLEFE
;
A
#
# COMPACT_ATOMS: atom_id res chain seq x y z
N MET A 1 -34.30 -24.96 -78.46
CA MET A 1 -35.01 -24.89 -77.17
C MET A 1 -33.98 -24.73 -76.07
N PRO A 2 -33.97 -23.62 -75.32
CA PRO A 2 -33.01 -23.45 -74.23
C PRO A 2 -33.42 -24.34 -73.03
N PRO A 3 -32.46 -24.96 -72.33
CA PRO A 3 -32.77 -25.75 -71.13
C PRO A 3 -33.30 -24.83 -70.03
N ARG A 4 -34.48 -25.16 -69.50
CA ARG A 4 -35.06 -24.53 -68.31
C ARG A 4 -34.18 -24.86 -67.11
N SER A 5 -33.47 -23.88 -66.56
CA SER A 5 -32.76 -24.06 -65.29
C SER A 5 -33.78 -24.30 -64.19
N SER A 6 -33.76 -25.47 -63.55
CA SER A 6 -34.56 -25.77 -62.36
C SER A 6 -34.15 -24.81 -61.25
N ARG A 7 -35.02 -23.84 -60.94
CA ARG A 7 -34.89 -23.01 -59.74
C ARG A 7 -35.21 -23.87 -58.53
N ASN A 8 -34.18 -24.47 -57.95
CA ASN A 8 -34.29 -25.16 -56.67
C ASN A 8 -34.47 -24.09 -55.59
N GLY A 9 -35.71 -23.86 -55.17
CA GLY A 9 -36.01 -23.01 -54.02
C GLY A 9 -35.55 -23.68 -52.73
N PHE A 10 -35.06 -22.88 -51.77
CA PHE A 10 -34.73 -23.33 -50.43
C PHE A 10 -35.96 -23.99 -49.78
N THR A 11 -35.78 -25.16 -49.19
CA THR A 11 -36.86 -25.80 -48.44
C THR A 11 -37.07 -25.07 -47.11
N LEU A 12 -38.31 -25.01 -46.62
CA LEU A 12 -38.64 -24.35 -45.34
C LEU A 12 -37.84 -24.95 -44.17
N LEU A 13 -37.57 -26.26 -44.24
CA LEU A 13 -36.72 -26.96 -43.28
C LEU A 13 -35.29 -26.42 -43.25
N GLU A 14 -34.71 -26.18 -44.43
CA GLU A 14 -33.35 -25.67 -44.56
C GLU A 14 -33.23 -24.23 -44.02
N LEU A 15 -34.30 -23.43 -44.16
CA LEU A 15 -34.39 -22.10 -43.55
C LEU A 15 -34.46 -22.18 -42.01
N MET A 16 -35.26 -23.10 -41.46
CA MET A 16 -35.34 -23.28 -40.00
C MET A 16 -34.00 -23.76 -39.41
N VAL A 17 -33.35 -24.72 -40.05
CA VAL A 17 -32.03 -25.22 -39.62
C VAL A 17 -31.00 -24.10 -39.67
N SER A 18 -31.00 -23.30 -40.73
CA SER A 18 -30.10 -22.14 -40.86
C SER A 18 -30.31 -21.12 -39.73
N LEU A 19 -31.57 -20.86 -39.34
CA LEU A 19 -31.91 -19.95 -38.25
C LEU A 19 -31.46 -20.49 -36.88
N VAL A 20 -31.59 -21.79 -36.64
CA VAL A 20 -31.10 -22.45 -35.41
C VAL A 20 -29.57 -22.38 -35.34
N ILE A 21 -28.87 -22.68 -36.42
CA ILE A 21 -27.40 -22.58 -36.47
C ILE A 21 -26.96 -21.13 -36.23
N LEU A 22 -27.63 -20.17 -36.87
CA LEU A 22 -27.31 -18.75 -36.70
C LEU A 22 -27.49 -18.30 -35.25
N THR A 23 -28.59 -18.67 -34.60
CA THR A 23 -28.82 -18.33 -33.18
C THR A 23 -27.80 -18.95 -32.25
N LEU A 24 -27.39 -20.19 -32.49
CA LEU A 24 -26.30 -20.83 -31.73
C LEU A 24 -24.96 -20.11 -31.90
N VAL A 25 -24.62 -19.71 -33.12
CA VAL A 25 -23.39 -18.93 -33.40
C VAL A 25 -23.42 -17.59 -32.67
N VAL A 26 -24.54 -16.87 -32.72
CA VAL A 26 -24.71 -15.59 -32.02
C VAL A 26 -24.58 -15.75 -30.50
N LEU A 27 -25.18 -16.79 -29.91
CA LEU A 27 -25.04 -17.09 -28.49
C LEU A 27 -23.59 -17.40 -28.09
N MET A 28 -22.88 -18.16 -28.92
CA MET A 28 -21.47 -18.50 -28.68
C MET A 28 -20.59 -17.24 -28.72
N ILE A 29 -20.78 -16.39 -29.74
CA ILE A 29 -20.05 -15.13 -29.89
C ILE A 29 -20.32 -14.21 -28.69
N SER A 30 -21.59 -14.07 -28.27
CA SER A 30 -21.96 -13.26 -27.10
C SER A 30 -21.25 -13.72 -25.82
N ARG A 31 -21.16 -15.04 -25.60
CA ARG A 31 -20.43 -15.62 -24.46
C ARG A 31 -18.93 -15.33 -24.54
N ILE A 32 -18.32 -15.47 -25.72
CA ILE A 32 -16.90 -15.18 -25.94
C ILE A 32 -16.61 -13.70 -25.65
N PHE A 33 -17.44 -12.78 -26.15
CA PHE A 33 -17.27 -11.36 -25.87
C PHE A 33 -17.42 -11.04 -24.39
N THR A 34 -18.43 -11.59 -23.71
CA THR A 34 -18.65 -11.34 -22.27
C THR A 34 -17.47 -11.82 -21.42
N THR A 35 -16.96 -13.02 -21.71
CA THR A 35 -15.81 -13.58 -20.99
C THR A 35 -14.52 -12.82 -21.28
N SER A 36 -14.29 -12.42 -22.54
CA SER A 36 -13.12 -11.63 -22.94
C SER A 36 -13.13 -10.25 -22.30
N THR A 37 -14.26 -9.54 -22.34
CA THR A 37 -14.40 -8.23 -21.71
C THR A 37 -14.15 -8.31 -20.20
N SER A 38 -14.69 -9.33 -19.52
CA SER A 38 -14.43 -9.52 -18.09
C SER A 38 -12.97 -9.86 -17.79
N ALA A 39 -12.28 -10.59 -18.66
CA ALA A 39 -10.87 -10.89 -18.48
C ALA A 39 -10.01 -9.64 -18.68
N VAL A 40 -10.32 -8.83 -19.70
CA VAL A 40 -9.62 -7.57 -19.98
C VAL A 40 -9.80 -6.57 -18.83
N THR A 41 -11.02 -6.41 -18.31
CA THR A 41 -11.25 -5.50 -17.19
C THR A 41 -10.54 -5.96 -15.92
N ARG A 42 -10.50 -7.27 -15.63
CA ARG A 42 -9.69 -7.80 -14.52
C ARG A 42 -8.20 -7.54 -14.71
N GLY A 43 -7.66 -7.84 -15.89
CA GLY A 43 -6.25 -7.58 -16.20
C GLY A 43 -5.87 -6.11 -16.07
N SER A 44 -6.76 -5.20 -16.46
CA SER A 44 -6.56 -3.76 -16.28
C SER A 44 -6.54 -3.35 -14.80
N HIS A 45 -7.45 -3.86 -13.97
CA HIS A 45 -7.45 -3.55 -12.54
C HIS A 45 -6.21 -4.12 -11.85
N ASP A 46 -5.81 -5.33 -12.21
CA ASP A 46 -4.61 -5.98 -11.68
C ASP A 46 -3.34 -5.18 -12.00
N ALA A 47 -3.22 -4.67 -13.23
CA ALA A 47 -2.10 -3.83 -13.63
C ALA A 47 -2.04 -2.52 -12.81
N LEU A 48 -3.20 -1.90 -12.56
CA LEU A 48 -3.29 -0.68 -11.75
C LEU A 48 -2.97 -0.93 -10.28
N LEU A 49 -3.35 -2.09 -9.73
CA LEU A 49 -2.93 -2.51 -8.39
C LEU A 49 -1.42 -2.69 -8.30
N ASP A 50 -0.80 -3.34 -9.30
CA ASP A 50 0.65 -3.53 -9.35
C ASP A 50 1.40 -2.19 -9.45
N GLU A 51 0.85 -1.23 -10.22
CA GLU A 51 1.39 0.13 -10.34
C GLU A 51 1.29 0.90 -9.02
N ALA A 52 0.12 0.89 -8.38
CA ALA A 52 -0.08 1.50 -7.06
C ALA A 52 0.85 0.89 -6.00
N ALA A 53 1.03 -0.43 -6.02
CA ALA A 53 1.95 -1.13 -5.13
C ALA A 53 3.39 -0.68 -5.32
N ARG A 54 3.84 -0.58 -6.58
CA ARG A 54 5.19 -0.09 -6.90
C ARG A 54 5.38 1.34 -6.43
N PHE A 55 4.43 2.22 -6.70
CA PHE A 55 4.49 3.60 -6.27
C PHE A 55 4.62 3.70 -4.74
N VAL A 56 3.77 3.02 -3.97
CA VAL A 56 3.85 3.00 -2.50
C VAL A 56 5.22 2.49 -2.04
N LEU A 57 5.67 1.35 -2.57
CA LEU A 57 6.92 0.72 -2.14
C LEU A 57 8.17 1.51 -2.54
N ASP A 58 8.16 2.20 -3.68
CA ASP A 58 9.25 3.08 -4.13
C ASP A 58 9.39 4.31 -3.21
N ASN A 59 8.24 4.86 -2.79
CA ASN A 59 8.22 5.96 -1.81
C ASN A 59 8.78 5.51 -0.46
N LEU A 60 8.27 4.38 0.07
CA LEU A 60 8.76 3.80 1.33
C LEU A 60 10.25 3.44 1.26
N GLN A 61 10.70 2.88 0.13
CA GLN A 61 12.11 2.58 -0.10
C GLN A 61 12.98 3.83 -0.04
N THR A 62 12.54 4.92 -0.67
CA THR A 62 13.29 6.19 -0.65
C THR A 62 13.51 6.64 0.78
N ASP A 63 12.46 6.66 1.60
CA ASP A 63 12.55 7.17 2.98
C ASP A 63 13.35 6.24 3.90
N ILE A 64 13.10 4.93 3.83
CA ILE A 64 13.81 3.94 4.65
C ILE A 64 15.28 3.82 4.25
N SER A 65 15.62 3.97 2.96
CA SER A 65 17.02 3.97 2.51
C SER A 65 17.83 5.15 3.07
N GLN A 66 17.15 6.20 3.50
CA GLN A 66 17.74 7.38 4.13
C GLN A 66 17.51 7.40 5.64
N ALA A 67 17.12 6.26 6.22
CA ALA A 67 17.01 6.09 7.64
C ALA A 67 18.40 6.13 8.29
N LEU A 68 18.55 6.99 9.28
CA LEU A 68 19.73 7.08 10.10
C LEU A 68 19.67 6.02 11.20
N ILE A 69 20.47 4.97 11.08
CA ILE A 69 20.60 3.94 12.12
C ILE A 69 21.77 4.31 13.04
N ARG A 70 21.46 4.59 14.30
CA ARG A 70 22.45 4.81 15.36
C ARG A 70 22.03 4.11 16.64
N THR A 71 23.00 3.84 17.52
CA THR A 71 22.74 3.27 18.85
C THR A 71 21.86 4.18 19.70
N ASN A 72 21.83 5.47 19.37
CA ASN A 72 21.08 6.48 20.07
C ASN A 72 19.91 7.02 19.23
N VAL A 73 19.35 6.25 18.30
CA VAL A 73 18.21 6.71 17.50
C VAL A 73 17.21 5.57 17.40
N PRO A 74 15.92 5.80 17.69
CA PRO A 74 14.94 4.73 17.61
C PRO A 74 14.77 4.27 16.17
N PHE A 75 15.07 3.00 15.93
CA PHE A 75 14.73 2.29 14.70
C PHE A 75 13.95 1.03 15.07
N ARG A 76 12.62 1.14 15.12
CA ARG A 76 11.76 0.09 15.69
C ARG A 76 10.44 -0.05 14.97
N VAL A 77 9.87 -1.23 15.10
CA VAL A 77 8.51 -1.54 14.66
C VAL A 77 7.64 -1.72 15.89
N ASP A 78 6.53 -0.98 15.95
CA ASP A 78 5.49 -1.21 16.94
C ASP A 78 4.29 -1.85 16.27
N SER A 79 3.80 -2.94 16.83
CA SER A 79 2.51 -3.50 16.43
C SER A 79 1.38 -2.66 17.00
N VAL A 80 0.56 -2.12 16.11
CA VAL A 80 -0.68 -1.40 16.43
C VAL A 80 -1.84 -2.33 16.14
N SER A 81 -3.03 -2.07 16.69
CA SER A 81 -4.21 -2.92 16.47
C SER A 81 -4.59 -3.11 14.99
N VAL A 82 -4.10 -2.25 14.09
CA VAL A 82 -4.45 -2.24 12.65
C VAL A 82 -3.18 -2.18 11.78
N GLY A 83 -2.22 -3.05 12.09
CA GLY A 83 -0.95 -3.18 11.35
C GLY A 83 0.25 -2.66 12.13
N ASP A 84 1.40 -2.62 11.47
CA ASP A 84 2.65 -2.17 12.10
C ASP A 84 2.92 -0.69 11.82
N ALA A 85 3.58 -0.03 12.77
CA ALA A 85 4.15 1.30 12.61
C ALA A 85 5.68 1.22 12.65
N LEU A 86 6.35 1.77 11.63
CA LEU A 86 7.81 1.87 11.58
C LEU A 86 8.24 3.27 12.02
N TYR A 87 9.12 3.32 13.01
CA TYR A 87 9.70 4.55 13.54
C TYR A 87 11.19 4.61 13.22
N PHE A 88 11.62 5.73 12.65
CA PHE A 88 13.03 6.02 12.37
C PHE A 88 13.29 7.52 12.24
N ILE A 89 14.56 7.92 12.21
CA ILE A 89 14.95 9.27 11.80
C ILE A 89 15.39 9.20 10.34
N SER A 90 14.84 10.08 9.51
CA SER A 90 15.20 10.17 8.10
C SER A 90 16.01 11.44 7.82
N THR A 91 17.00 11.32 6.93
CA THR A 91 17.65 12.48 6.27
C THR A 91 17.00 12.82 4.93
N ALA A 92 15.93 12.13 4.54
CA ALA A 92 15.26 12.37 3.28
C ALA A 92 14.74 13.80 3.19
N THR A 93 15.25 14.52 2.19
CA THR A 93 14.79 15.85 1.81
C THR A 93 13.46 15.74 1.05
N ARG A 94 12.45 15.09 1.63
CA ARG A 94 11.10 15.16 1.08
C ARG A 94 10.44 16.42 1.60
N ARG A 95 10.46 17.42 0.70
CA ARG A 95 9.82 18.74 0.80
C ARG A 95 10.46 19.64 1.87
N GLN A 96 10.95 20.81 1.42
CA GLN A 96 11.24 21.94 2.30
C GLN A 96 9.92 22.30 3.00
N LEU A 97 9.64 21.72 4.17
CA LEU A 97 8.73 22.32 5.12
C LEU A 97 9.30 23.73 5.37
N LEU A 98 8.65 24.75 4.80
CA LEU A 98 9.13 26.13 4.78
C LEU A 98 9.67 26.52 6.17
N GLY A 99 11.00 26.65 6.29
CA GLY A 99 11.67 27.14 7.49
C GLY A 99 12.32 26.10 8.41
N MET A 100 12.28 24.79 8.12
CA MET A 100 13.04 23.81 8.91
C MET A 100 14.46 23.58 8.35
N PRO A 101 15.54 23.77 9.13
CA PRO A 101 16.89 23.39 8.73
C PRO A 101 17.01 21.88 8.53
N ARG A 102 17.92 21.50 7.63
CA ARG A 102 17.92 20.29 6.79
C ARG A 102 18.09 18.93 7.46
N ASP A 103 18.35 18.82 8.76
CA ASP A 103 19.29 17.75 9.11
C ASP A 103 18.72 16.44 9.62
N LEU A 104 17.62 16.38 10.39
CA LEU A 104 17.11 15.10 10.90
C LEU A 104 15.64 15.26 11.29
N ALA A 105 14.74 14.49 10.67
CA ALA A 105 13.33 14.47 11.06
C ALA A 105 12.94 13.06 11.58
N PRO A 106 12.31 12.95 12.76
CA PRO A 106 11.65 11.72 13.16
C PRO A 106 10.46 11.46 12.23
N VAL A 107 10.45 10.28 11.63
CA VAL A 107 9.42 9.79 10.72
C VAL A 107 8.75 8.59 11.35
N GLN A 108 7.43 8.63 11.37
CA GLN A 108 6.59 7.49 11.65
C GLN A 108 5.81 7.14 10.39
N ILE A 109 6.00 5.91 9.91
CA ILE A 109 5.21 5.35 8.83
C ILE A 109 4.21 4.39 9.45
N ARG A 110 2.92 4.67 9.27
CA ARG A 110 1.86 3.77 9.67
C ARG A 110 0.72 3.74 8.66
N SER A 111 -0.02 2.65 8.68
CA SER A 111 -1.38 2.65 8.11
C SER A 111 -2.27 3.53 8.99
N ARG A 112 -2.99 4.49 8.40
CA ARG A 112 -3.93 5.33 9.16
C ARG A 112 -4.99 4.44 9.82
N GLN A 113 -5.03 4.45 11.14
CA GLN A 113 -6.11 3.81 11.87
C GLN A 113 -7.35 4.70 11.76
N SER A 114 -8.46 4.12 11.31
CA SER A 114 -9.77 4.69 11.64
C SER A 114 -10.52 3.72 12.52
N LEU A 115 -11.20 4.27 13.52
CA LEU A 115 -12.00 3.52 14.50
C LEU A 115 -13.28 2.94 13.87
N ASP A 116 -13.66 3.43 12.69
CA ASP A 116 -14.80 2.97 11.92
C ASP A 116 -14.30 2.09 10.77
N LEU A 117 -14.79 0.85 10.65
CA LEU A 117 -14.38 -0.09 9.59
C LEU A 117 -14.56 0.52 8.19
N VAL A 118 -15.60 1.34 7.98
CA VAL A 118 -15.84 2.05 6.71
C VAL A 118 -14.68 2.99 6.37
N SER A 119 -14.13 3.64 7.40
CA SER A 119 -13.00 4.56 7.29
C SER A 119 -11.64 3.83 7.36
N ALA A 120 -11.61 2.67 8.03
CA ALA A 120 -10.46 1.77 8.11
C ALA A 120 -10.29 0.95 6.84
N LEU A 121 -11.18 1.08 5.85
CA LEU A 121 -11.07 0.44 4.55
C LEU A 121 -10.81 1.47 3.44
N ASN A 122 -10.49 2.70 3.83
CA ASN A 122 -9.80 3.67 3.00
C ASN A 122 -8.43 3.93 3.63
N ARG A 123 -7.71 2.86 3.98
CA ARG A 123 -6.40 3.00 4.63
C ARG A 123 -5.48 3.67 3.63
N ARG A 124 -4.95 4.82 4.04
CA ARG A 124 -3.91 5.52 3.32
C ARG A 124 -2.61 5.25 4.07
N VAL A 125 -1.53 5.12 3.31
CA VAL A 125 -0.20 5.23 3.90
C VAL A 125 -0.07 6.67 4.34
N VAL A 126 0.15 6.85 5.64
CA VAL A 126 0.36 8.16 6.23
C VAL A 126 1.81 8.24 6.66
N PHE A 127 2.46 9.30 6.20
CA PHE A 127 3.72 9.75 6.74
C PHE A 127 3.42 10.79 7.80
N GLU A 128 3.74 10.44 9.04
CA GLU A 128 3.69 11.37 10.17
C GLU A 128 5.09 11.88 10.44
N TYR A 129 5.26 13.19 10.26
CA TYR A 129 6.47 13.89 10.64
C TYR A 129 6.24 14.56 11.98
N ILE A 130 7.00 14.13 12.98
CA ILE A 130 6.87 14.64 14.35
C ILE A 130 7.79 15.87 14.46
N ALA A 131 7.26 17.05 14.09
CA ALA A 131 8.00 18.29 14.23
C ALA A 131 7.88 18.81 15.67
N ASN A 132 8.98 18.81 16.42
CA ASN A 132 9.04 19.57 17.66
C ASN A 132 8.90 21.06 17.32
N SER A 133 7.78 21.69 17.68
CA SER A 133 7.50 23.12 17.40
C SER A 133 8.49 24.09 18.07
N GLN A 134 9.32 23.58 18.98
CA GLN A 134 10.35 24.31 19.71
C GLN A 134 11.72 24.27 19.02
N VAL A 135 11.75 24.49 17.69
CA VAL A 135 12.99 24.54 16.91
C VAL A 135 13.89 25.65 17.48
N GLY A 136 15.03 25.26 18.04
CA GLY A 136 16.08 26.18 18.54
C GLY A 136 16.23 26.28 20.06
N THR A 137 15.38 25.67 20.88
CA THR A 137 15.54 25.70 22.34
C THR A 137 16.41 24.52 22.83
N GLN A 138 17.12 24.70 23.96
CA GLN A 138 17.79 23.57 24.63
C GLN A 138 16.84 22.41 24.95
N ALA A 139 15.52 22.67 25.05
CA ALA A 139 14.51 21.65 25.28
C ALA A 139 14.33 20.72 24.07
N ALA A 140 14.35 21.23 22.84
CA ALA A 140 14.32 20.38 21.64
C ALA A 140 15.56 19.50 21.52
N ARG A 141 16.75 20.04 21.86
CA ARG A 141 17.98 19.23 21.95
C ARG A 141 17.90 18.18 23.08
N LYS A 142 17.39 18.54 24.26
CA LYS A 142 17.18 17.59 25.37
C LYS A 142 16.13 16.53 25.04
N ASN A 143 15.10 16.85 24.26
CA ASN A 143 14.10 15.89 23.80
C ASN A 143 14.69 14.96 22.74
N LEU A 144 15.51 15.46 21.80
CA LEU A 144 16.29 14.62 20.89
C LEU A 144 17.27 13.71 21.64
N ILE A 145 17.94 14.21 22.69
CA ILE A 145 18.83 13.41 23.54
C ILE A 145 18.05 12.38 24.37
N ARG A 146 16.90 12.75 24.96
CA ARG A 146 16.01 11.78 25.64
C ARG A 146 15.43 10.74 24.69
N GLN A 147 15.10 11.14 23.47
CA GLN A 147 14.70 10.24 22.38
C GLN A 147 15.87 9.36 21.92
N SER A 148 17.11 9.80 22.18
CA SER A 148 18.33 9.09 21.84
C SER A 148 18.73 8.01 22.85
N ASP A 149 18.18 8.04 24.06
CA ASP A 149 18.46 7.03 25.08
C ASP A 149 17.63 5.76 24.82
N TYR A 150 18.08 5.00 23.81
CA TYR A 150 17.40 3.85 23.19
C TYR A 150 17.45 2.54 24.01
N TYR A 151 18.00 2.53 25.23
CA TYR A 151 18.11 1.29 26.03
C TYR A 151 17.30 1.27 27.33
N ASP A 152 16.67 2.37 27.73
CA ASP A 152 16.02 2.44 29.06
C ASP A 152 14.52 2.14 29.00
N GLY A 153 14.14 1.00 28.39
CA GLY A 153 12.89 0.22 28.61
C GLY A 153 11.51 0.93 28.61
N THR A 154 11.46 2.24 28.48
CA THR A 154 10.31 3.10 28.68
C THR A 154 10.00 3.71 27.33
N LYS A 155 8.79 3.45 26.83
CA LYS A 155 8.31 4.01 25.57
C LYS A 155 8.35 5.54 25.72
N PRO A 156 9.16 6.28 24.94
CA PRO A 156 9.05 7.72 24.95
C PRO A 156 7.63 8.08 24.52
N ASP A 157 6.92 8.89 25.31
CA ASP A 157 5.64 9.41 24.90
C ASP A 157 5.90 10.48 23.83
N PHE A 158 5.69 10.12 22.57
CA PHE A 158 5.90 10.98 21.42
C PHE A 158 4.71 11.93 21.23
N GLN A 159 4.40 12.75 22.25
CA GLN A 159 3.43 13.83 22.10
C GLN A 159 4.13 15.03 21.45
N SER A 160 4.00 15.18 20.13
CA SER A 160 4.31 16.46 19.48
C SER A 160 3.10 17.40 19.52
N ASP A 161 3.36 18.68 19.73
CA ASP A 161 2.35 19.74 19.59
C ASP A 161 1.85 19.92 18.14
N ARG A 162 2.55 19.36 17.14
CA ARG A 162 2.21 19.47 15.71
C ARG A 162 2.48 18.16 14.98
N GLU A 163 1.42 17.48 14.60
CA GLU A 163 1.43 16.31 13.72
C GLU A 163 1.28 16.79 12.27
N TYR A 164 2.30 16.54 11.44
CA TYR A 164 2.19 16.76 10.00
C TYR A 164 1.89 15.42 9.33
N THR A 165 0.64 15.24 8.93
CA THR A 165 0.16 14.09 8.15
C THR A 165 0.29 14.43 6.67
N GLU A 166 1.22 13.78 5.98
CA GLU A 166 1.24 13.80 4.51
C GLU A 166 0.60 12.51 4.01
N GLU A 167 -0.53 12.67 3.32
CA GLU A 167 -1.11 11.57 2.56
C GLU A 167 -0.33 11.41 1.26
N LEU A 168 -0.12 10.17 0.82
CA LEU A 168 0.49 9.90 -0.47
C LEU A 168 -0.30 10.64 -1.55
N GLU A 169 0.30 11.66 -2.17
CA GLU A 169 -0.35 12.44 -3.22
C GLU A 169 -0.73 11.51 -4.37
N ASP A 170 -2.03 11.42 -4.63
CA ASP A 170 -2.60 10.60 -5.68
C ASP A 170 -2.42 11.29 -7.03
N ALA A 171 -1.21 11.20 -7.59
CA ALA A 171 -0.84 11.91 -8.80
C ALA A 171 -1.74 11.56 -10.00
N ASP A 172 -2.30 10.34 -10.04
CA ASP A 172 -3.03 9.79 -11.20
C ASP A 172 -4.41 9.16 -10.87
N GLY A 173 -4.94 9.33 -9.65
CA GLY A 173 -6.16 8.65 -9.23
C GLY A 173 -5.98 7.15 -8.92
N LEU A 174 -4.73 6.69 -8.80
CA LEU A 174 -4.34 5.34 -8.43
C LEU A 174 -4.88 4.95 -7.05
N THR A 175 -4.94 5.88 -6.10
CA THR A 175 -5.47 5.61 -4.76
C THR A 175 -6.99 5.48 -4.73
N ALA A 176 -7.70 5.98 -5.75
CA ALA A 176 -9.14 5.75 -5.88
C ALA A 176 -9.48 4.30 -6.30
N GLN A 177 -8.49 3.56 -6.82
CA GLN A 177 -8.67 2.22 -7.39
C GLN A 177 -8.00 1.12 -6.58
N ALA A 178 -6.92 1.43 -5.87
CA ALA A 178 -6.20 0.53 -4.99
C ALA A 178 -6.41 0.92 -3.52
N VAL A 179 -6.82 -0.04 -2.69
CA VAL A 179 -7.05 0.16 -1.27
C VAL A 179 -6.02 -0.64 -0.48
N LEU A 180 -5.28 0.03 0.42
CA LEU A 180 -4.38 -0.63 1.36
C LEU A 180 -5.22 -1.39 2.40
N THR A 181 -5.00 -2.70 2.47
CA THR A 181 -5.68 -3.61 3.41
C THR A 181 -4.83 -3.81 4.64
N PHE A 182 -3.53 -4.08 4.51
CA PHE A 182 -2.61 -4.10 5.64
C PHE A 182 -1.21 -3.62 5.26
N MET A 183 -0.42 -3.29 6.29
CA MET A 183 0.99 -2.96 6.17
C MET A 183 1.73 -3.51 7.38
N ASN A 184 2.73 -4.35 7.11
CA ASN A 184 3.56 -4.99 8.11
C ASN A 184 5.04 -4.72 7.83
N PHE A 185 5.82 -4.61 8.89
CA PHE A 185 7.27 -4.36 8.81
C PHE A 185 8.02 -5.46 9.54
N ARG A 186 9.05 -6.01 8.90
CA ARG A 186 10.00 -6.93 9.54
C ARG A 186 11.40 -6.38 9.45
N ILE A 187 11.95 -6.00 10.60
CA ILE A 187 13.35 -5.60 10.70
C ILE A 187 14.20 -6.87 10.73
N ASN A 188 15.04 -7.05 9.71
CA ASN A 188 15.99 -8.15 9.64
C ASN A 188 17.39 -7.67 10.04
N GLY A 189 17.90 -8.30 11.10
CA GLY A 189 19.19 -8.03 11.72
C GLY A 189 19.37 -8.99 12.89
N ASN A 190 20.61 -9.26 13.29
CA ASN A 190 20.86 -10.19 14.38
C ASN A 190 20.40 -9.56 15.70
N GLN A 191 19.19 -9.89 16.19
CA GLN A 191 18.67 -9.34 17.44
C GLN A 191 19.53 -9.69 18.67
N SER A 192 20.40 -10.70 18.57
CA SER A 192 21.21 -11.18 19.70
C SER A 192 22.57 -10.53 19.84
N ASN A 193 23.05 -9.78 18.84
CA ASN A 193 24.31 -9.07 18.89
C ASN A 193 24.01 -7.62 18.53
N SER A 194 24.68 -6.66 19.16
CA SER A 194 24.61 -5.19 18.94
C SER A 194 24.80 -4.71 17.48
N ALA A 195 24.76 -5.61 16.51
CA ALA A 195 24.74 -5.37 15.09
C ALA A 195 23.46 -4.61 14.71
N PRO A 196 23.61 -3.39 14.19
CA PRO A 196 22.49 -2.60 13.70
C PRO A 196 21.74 -3.32 12.54
N PRO A 197 20.43 -3.05 12.38
CA PRO A 197 19.64 -3.65 11.31
C PRO A 197 20.20 -3.32 9.93
N ARG A 198 20.10 -4.28 9.00
CA ARG A 198 20.60 -4.11 7.62
C ARG A 198 19.49 -4.08 6.59
N PHE A 199 18.36 -4.71 6.90
CA PHE A 199 17.23 -4.79 5.99
C PHE A 199 15.91 -4.56 6.73
N VAL A 200 14.96 -3.97 6.02
CA VAL A 200 13.55 -3.97 6.39
C VAL A 200 12.78 -4.62 5.28
N ASP A 201 12.05 -5.68 5.61
CA ASP A 201 11.04 -6.24 4.73
C ASP A 201 9.73 -5.51 4.99
N ILE A 202 9.20 -4.86 3.96
CA ILE A 202 7.85 -4.29 3.95
C ILE A 202 6.93 -5.27 3.28
N ILE A 203 5.80 -5.55 3.91
CA ILE A 203 4.73 -6.36 3.34
C ILE A 203 3.47 -5.50 3.32
N ILE A 204 2.92 -5.27 2.13
CA ILE A 204 1.66 -4.54 1.98
C ILE A 204 0.63 -5.45 1.31
N GLY A 205 -0.60 -5.33 1.77
CA GLY A 205 -1.77 -5.87 1.11
C GLY A 205 -2.50 -4.77 0.35
N LEU A 206 -2.90 -5.05 -0.88
CA LEU A 206 -3.76 -4.16 -1.66
C LEU A 206 -4.92 -4.95 -2.27
N CYS A 207 -6.10 -4.33 -2.30
CA CYS A 207 -7.23 -4.86 -3.06
C CYS A 207 -7.86 -3.77 -3.93
N SER A 208 -8.66 -4.16 -4.92
CA SER A 208 -9.36 -3.18 -5.74
C SER A 208 -10.46 -2.47 -4.94
N ALA A 209 -10.75 -1.22 -5.28
CA ALA A 209 -11.84 -0.49 -4.67
C ALA A 209 -13.21 -1.19 -4.85
N ASN A 210 -13.39 -1.96 -5.92
CA ASN A 210 -14.60 -2.75 -6.14
C ASN A 210 -14.68 -3.94 -5.19
N ASP A 211 -13.60 -4.69 -5.04
CA ASP A 211 -13.53 -5.81 -4.10
C ASP A 211 -13.72 -5.31 -2.66
N MET A 212 -13.13 -4.15 -2.34
CA MET A 212 -13.34 -3.53 -1.04
C MET A 212 -14.80 -3.16 -0.79
N ARG A 213 -15.49 -2.56 -1.77
CA ARG A 213 -16.93 -2.28 -1.64
C ARG A 213 -17.76 -3.56 -1.50
N GLN A 214 -17.35 -4.64 -2.15
CA GLN A 214 -18.01 -5.94 -2.02
C GLN A 214 -17.78 -6.54 -0.64
N ALA A 215 -16.55 -6.55 -0.14
CA ALA A 215 -16.22 -6.93 1.24
C ALA A 215 -17.07 -6.16 2.24
N MET A 216 -17.26 -4.85 2.01
CA MET A 216 -18.11 -4.02 2.86
C MET A 216 -19.59 -4.37 2.84
N ARG A 217 -20.11 -4.83 1.69
CA ARG A 217 -21.48 -5.34 1.62
C ARG A 217 -21.61 -6.67 2.37
N ILE A 218 -20.61 -7.55 2.24
CA ILE A 218 -20.54 -8.81 2.97
C ILE A 218 -20.49 -8.54 4.47
N TYR A 219 -19.61 -7.64 4.92
CA TYR A 219 -19.49 -7.22 6.32
C TYR A 219 -20.85 -6.82 6.91
N LYS A 220 -21.57 -5.94 6.22
CA LYS A 220 -22.88 -5.45 6.67
C LYS A 220 -23.97 -6.51 6.70
N THR A 221 -23.86 -7.56 5.88
CA THR A 221 -24.92 -8.56 5.71
C THR A 221 -24.65 -9.87 6.45
N ARG A 222 -23.37 -10.22 6.65
CA ARG A 222 -22.93 -11.53 7.11
C ARG A 222 -21.88 -11.51 8.21
N GLY A 223 -21.35 -10.33 8.57
CA GLY A 223 -20.39 -10.17 9.65
C GLY A 223 -18.93 -10.11 9.18
N ASP A 224 -18.03 -10.03 10.17
CA ASP A 224 -16.61 -9.71 9.97
C ASP A 224 -15.84 -10.85 9.28
N ASP A 225 -15.95 -12.07 9.82
CA ASP A 225 -15.22 -13.26 9.35
C ASP A 225 -15.40 -13.51 7.83
N GLU A 226 -16.63 -13.35 7.32
CA GLU A 226 -16.89 -13.54 5.88
C GLU A 226 -16.30 -12.43 5.02
N ALA A 227 -16.27 -11.19 5.53
CA ALA A 227 -15.69 -10.06 4.83
C ALA A 227 -14.16 -10.17 4.79
N GLU A 228 -13.54 -10.54 5.92
CA GLU A 228 -12.11 -10.82 6.01
C GLU A 228 -11.70 -11.99 5.09
N TYR A 229 -12.47 -13.08 5.10
CA TYR A 229 -12.23 -14.21 4.19
C TYR A 229 -12.33 -13.79 2.71
N PHE A 230 -13.34 -12.97 2.37
CA PHE A 230 -13.47 -12.44 1.02
C PHE A 230 -12.26 -11.59 0.63
N LEU A 231 -11.80 -10.69 1.52
CA LEU A 231 -10.61 -9.87 1.29
C LEU A 231 -9.37 -10.73 1.13
N ALA A 232 -9.14 -11.71 1.99
CA ALA A 232 -7.96 -12.59 1.93
C ALA A 232 -7.83 -13.34 0.59
N ILE A 233 -8.94 -13.61 -0.11
CA ILE A 233 -8.94 -14.24 -1.44
C ILE A 233 -8.65 -13.25 -2.57
N HIS A 234 -9.10 -12.00 -2.44
CA HIS A 234 -9.03 -10.99 -3.51
C HIS A 234 -7.91 -9.96 -3.29
N GLU A 235 -7.25 -10.03 -2.16
CA GLU A 235 -6.10 -9.23 -1.81
C GLU A 235 -4.84 -9.72 -2.52
N ARG A 236 -4.04 -8.77 -2.98
CA ARG A 236 -2.70 -9.01 -3.49
C ARG A 236 -1.67 -8.56 -2.47
N VAL A 237 -0.75 -9.47 -2.15
CA VAL A 237 0.32 -9.21 -1.19
C VAL A 237 1.61 -8.90 -1.94
N TYR A 238 2.19 -7.74 -1.64
CA TYR A 238 3.47 -7.31 -2.18
C TYR A 238 4.49 -7.27 -1.06
N THR A 239 5.70 -7.74 -1.35
CA THR A 239 6.81 -7.72 -0.39
C THR A 239 8.00 -7.05 -1.03
N ARG A 240 8.66 -6.16 -0.28
CA ARG A 240 9.93 -5.56 -0.70
C ARG A 240 10.92 -5.54 0.45
N ARG A 241 12.12 -6.04 0.16
CA ARG A 241 13.28 -5.93 1.05
C ARG A 241 14.05 -4.66 0.71
N ILE A 242 14.18 -3.76 1.68
CA ILE A 242 14.95 -2.52 1.54
C ILE A 242 16.23 -2.68 2.34
N HIS A 243 17.36 -2.47 1.67
CA HIS A 243 18.66 -2.40 2.31
C HIS A 243 18.85 -1.01 2.90
N ILE A 244 19.25 -0.94 4.17
CA ILE A 244 19.57 0.31 4.83
C ILE A 244 21.09 0.47 4.79
N PRO A 245 21.62 1.48 4.08
CA PRO A 245 23.05 1.74 4.01
C PRO A 245 23.52 2.21 5.39
N ASN A 246 23.92 1.26 6.21
CA ASN A 246 24.42 1.56 7.53
C ASN A 246 25.85 2.08 7.44
N LEU A 247 25.98 3.40 7.33
CA LEU A 247 27.27 4.08 7.26
C LEU A 247 27.96 4.21 8.62
N GLY A 248 27.39 3.65 9.70
CA GLY A 248 28.13 3.24 10.89
C GLY A 248 29.10 4.27 11.46
N THR A 249 28.72 5.55 11.54
CA THR A 249 29.50 6.52 12.30
C THR A 249 29.14 6.36 13.76
N SER A 250 30.05 5.79 14.56
CA SER A 250 29.86 5.60 16.01
C SER A 250 29.76 6.92 16.79
N LEU A 251 30.16 8.04 16.18
CA LEU A 251 30.16 9.38 16.79
C LEU A 251 29.65 10.43 15.80
N LEU A 252 28.76 11.30 16.27
CA LEU A 252 28.49 12.61 15.66
C LEU A 252 29.61 13.55 16.11
N GLU A 253 30.61 13.76 15.29
CA GLU A 253 31.48 14.92 15.44
C GLU A 253 30.71 16.12 14.86
N PHE A 254 30.10 16.90 15.73
CA PHE A 254 29.63 18.23 15.38
C PHE A 254 30.86 19.15 15.47
N GLU A 255 31.45 19.49 14.34
CA GLU A 255 32.33 20.67 14.25
C GLU A 255 31.53 21.96 14.48
#